data_AF-A0A8D5QA18-F1
#
_entry.id   AF-A0A8D5QA18-F1
#
_cell.length_a   1.000
_cell.length_b   1.000
_cell.length_c   1.000
_cell.angle_alpha   90.00
_cell.angle_beta   90.00
_cell.angle_gamma   90.00
#
_symmetry.space_group_name_H-M   'P 1'
#
loop_
_entity.id
_entity.type
_entity.pdbx_description
1 polymer ?
#
loop_
_entity_poly.entity_id
_entity_poly.type
_entity_poly.pdbx_seq_one_letter_code
_entity_poly.pdbx_strand_id
1 'polypeptide(L)'
;MILSVSSSLALVSGLMVVRAKNPVHSVSFPIPVFRNTSGLLILLGLDFSAMIFPVVYIGAIAVSFLFVVMMFNIQIAEIHEEVLRYLPVSGIIGLILWWEMFFILDNETIPLLPTYRNTTSLRYTVHAGKVHCCTNLETLGNLLYTNYSVWFLVPSLILLVAMIGAIVLTMHRTTKVKRQDVFQRNALDSRRTIMRRTTDLYQTTID
;
A
#
# COMPACT_ATOMS: atom_id res chain seq x y z
N MET A 1 -11.75 21.22 18.27
CA MET A 1 -10.90 20.60 19.31
C MET A 1 -10.68 19.12 19.06
N ILE A 2 -11.72 18.29 18.96
CA ILE A 2 -11.56 16.86 18.65
C ILE A 2 -10.84 16.62 17.30
N LEU A 3 -11.14 17.43 16.28
CA LEU A 3 -10.49 17.38 14.95
C LEU A 3 -8.96 17.59 15.02
N SER A 4 -8.52 18.58 15.80
CA SER A 4 -7.10 18.89 15.93
C SER A 4 -6.35 17.83 16.73
N VAL A 5 -7.01 17.19 17.71
CA VAL A 5 -6.44 16.06 18.48
C VAL A 5 -6.26 14.83 17.60
N SER A 6 -7.26 14.46 16.80
CA SER A 6 -7.15 13.32 15.89
C SER A 6 -6.10 13.55 14.79
N SER A 7 -6.01 14.79 14.26
CA SER A 7 -5.01 15.15 13.25
C SER A 7 -3.58 15.12 13.81
N SER A 8 -3.34 15.70 14.99
CA SER A 8 -2.01 15.67 15.59
C SER A 8 -1.56 14.24 15.94
N LEU A 9 -2.47 13.40 16.43
CA LEU A 9 -2.17 12.00 16.72
C LEU A 9 -1.87 11.19 15.45
N ALA A 10 -2.59 11.46 14.34
CA ALA A 10 -2.30 10.85 13.04
C ALA A 10 -0.92 11.26 12.52
N LEU A 11 -0.56 12.55 12.61
CA LEU A 11 0.75 13.07 12.17
C LEU A 11 1.90 12.49 13.00
N VAL A 12 1.78 12.48 14.33
CA VAL A 12 2.80 11.90 15.22
C VAL A 12 2.98 10.41 14.93
N SER A 13 1.89 9.68 14.71
CA SER A 13 1.95 8.27 14.38
C SER A 13 2.60 8.03 13.01
N GLY A 14 2.27 8.83 12.00
CA GLY A 14 2.90 8.77 10.67
C GLY A 14 4.40 9.07 10.71
N LEU A 15 4.82 10.07 11.52
CA LEU A 15 6.23 10.36 11.73
C LEU A 15 6.96 9.18 12.39
N MET A 16 6.29 8.49 13.33
CA MET A 16 6.85 7.33 14.02
C MET A 16 7.01 6.11 13.09
N VAL A 17 6.15 5.94 12.07
CA VAL A 17 6.32 4.91 11.02
C VAL A 17 7.69 5.04 10.35
N VAL A 18 8.08 6.26 9.97
CA VAL A 18 9.34 6.52 9.26
C VAL A 18 10.56 6.48 10.19
N ARG A 19 10.41 6.88 11.45
CA ARG A 19 11.51 6.92 12.43
C ARG A 19 11.81 5.59 13.11
N ALA A 20 10.85 4.65 13.15
CA ALA A 20 11.00 3.41 13.89
C ALA A 20 12.11 2.52 13.29
N LYS A 21 13.14 2.21 14.10
CA LYS A 21 14.24 1.32 13.71
C LYS A 21 13.81 -0.15 13.61
N ASN A 22 12.88 -0.56 14.48
CA ASN A 22 12.33 -1.91 14.44
C ASN A 22 11.19 -1.96 13.40
N PRO A 23 11.31 -2.80 12.35
CA PRO A 23 10.29 -2.89 11.30
C PRO A 23 8.92 -3.36 11.81
N VAL A 24 8.87 -4.19 12.86
CA VAL A 24 7.59 -4.58 13.50
C VAL A 24 6.87 -3.35 14.05
N HIS A 25 7.60 -2.45 14.70
CA HIS A 25 7.02 -1.20 15.20
C HIS A 25 6.60 -0.29 14.05
N SER A 26 7.46 -0.12 13.03
CA SER A 26 7.14 0.68 11.83
C SER A 26 5.83 0.24 11.17
N VAL A 27 5.57 -1.06 11.06
CA VAL A 27 4.35 -1.62 10.43
C VAL A 27 3.12 -1.59 11.34
N SER A 28 3.30 -1.46 12.66
CA SER A 28 2.20 -1.30 13.60
C SER A 28 1.65 0.14 13.68
N PHE A 29 2.50 1.16 13.49
CA PHE A 29 2.11 2.59 13.57
C PHE A 29 1.12 3.10 12.50
N PRO A 30 0.93 2.49 11.31
CA PRO A 30 -0.15 2.84 10.39
C PRO A 30 -1.54 2.52 10.95
N ILE A 31 -1.69 1.53 11.85
CA ILE A 31 -2.99 1.18 12.46
C ILE A 31 -3.61 2.39 13.19
N PRO A 32 -2.90 3.06 14.13
CA PRO A 32 -3.40 4.30 14.72
C PRO A 32 -3.59 5.44 13.71
N VAL A 33 -2.79 5.55 12.64
CA VAL A 33 -3.01 6.55 11.58
C VAL A 33 -4.37 6.35 10.91
N PHE A 34 -4.68 5.14 10.45
CA PHE A 34 -5.95 4.83 9.79
C PHE A 34 -7.14 4.95 10.74
N ARG A 35 -6.98 4.58 12.01
CA ARG A 35 -8.01 4.78 13.03
C ARG A 35 -8.35 6.26 13.24
N ASN A 36 -7.34 7.11 13.38
CA ASN A 36 -7.55 8.55 13.53
C ASN A 36 -8.11 9.20 12.26
N THR A 37 -7.69 8.72 11.08
CA THR A 37 -8.21 9.18 9.78
C THR A 37 -9.68 8.80 9.59
N SER A 38 -10.07 7.57 9.96
CA SER A 38 -11.48 7.15 9.99
C SER A 38 -12.29 8.02 10.94
N GLY A 39 -11.79 8.31 12.15
CA GLY A 39 -12.42 9.27 13.06
C GLY A 39 -12.59 10.65 12.43
N LEU A 40 -11.57 11.15 11.71
CA LEU A 40 -11.63 12.43 11.00
C LEU A 40 -12.72 12.44 9.91
N LEU A 41 -12.91 11.33 9.19
CA LEU A 41 -14.00 11.17 8.22
C LEU A 41 -15.39 11.17 8.86
N ILE A 42 -15.56 10.55 10.04
CA ILE A 42 -16.82 10.62 10.81
C ILE A 42 -17.12 12.07 11.18
N LEU A 43 -16.12 12.80 11.67
CA LEU A 43 -16.28 14.22 12.03
C LEU A 43 -16.64 15.09 10.82
N LEU A 44 -16.22 14.71 9.62
CA LEU A 44 -16.55 15.38 8.37
C LEU A 44 -17.96 15.01 7.85
N GLY A 45 -18.62 14.01 8.45
CA GLY A 45 -19.94 13.52 8.05
C GLY A 45 -19.93 12.49 6.93
N LEU A 46 -18.79 11.83 6.66
CA LEU A 46 -18.68 10.77 5.65
C LEU A 46 -18.76 9.38 6.31
N ASP A 47 -19.96 8.99 6.73
CA ASP A 47 -20.18 7.77 7.51
C ASP A 47 -19.76 6.48 6.78
N PHE A 48 -20.11 6.36 5.49
CA PHE A 48 -19.77 5.18 4.70
C PHE A 48 -18.25 5.01 4.54
N SER A 49 -17.56 6.07 4.11
CA SER A 49 -16.11 6.06 3.95
C SER A 49 -15.40 5.83 5.28
N ALA A 50 -15.91 6.40 6.38
CA ALA A 50 -15.35 6.17 7.70
C ALA A 50 -15.41 4.69 8.12
N MET A 51 -16.46 3.96 7.76
CA MET A 51 -16.58 2.53 8.09
C MET A 51 -15.73 1.64 7.17
N ILE A 52 -15.59 1.98 5.89
CA ILE A 52 -14.77 1.18 4.96
C ILE A 52 -13.26 1.33 5.22
N PHE A 53 -12.83 2.49 5.73
CA PHE A 53 -11.41 2.76 5.99
C PHE A 53 -10.77 1.73 6.95
N PRO A 54 -11.29 1.48 8.16
CA PRO A 54 -10.77 0.45 9.05
C PRO A 54 -10.84 -0.96 8.45
N VAL A 55 -11.93 -1.29 7.75
CA VAL A 55 -12.13 -2.63 7.17
C VAL A 55 -11.03 -2.97 6.16
N VAL A 56 -10.74 -2.06 5.23
CA VAL A 56 -9.75 -2.30 4.17
C VAL A 56 -8.33 -2.02 4.64
N TYR A 57 -8.09 -0.84 5.24
CA TYR A 57 -6.73 -0.43 5.58
C TYR A 57 -6.18 -1.11 6.83
N ILE A 58 -6.98 -1.25 7.89
CA ILE A 58 -6.53 -1.95 9.11
C ILE A 58 -6.72 -3.45 8.91
N GLY A 59 -7.92 -3.88 8.49
CA GLY A 59 -8.29 -5.30 8.42
C GLY A 59 -7.52 -6.09 7.36
N ALA A 60 -7.45 -5.60 6.13
CA ALA A 60 -6.77 -6.31 5.05
C ALA A 60 -5.30 -5.90 4.90
N ILE A 61 -5.03 -4.62 4.68
CA ILE A 61 -3.70 -4.15 4.26
C ILE A 61 -2.69 -4.20 5.41
N ALA A 62 -2.97 -3.53 6.55
CA ALA A 62 -2.02 -3.45 7.67
C ALA A 62 -1.75 -4.82 8.29
N VAL A 63 -2.77 -5.67 8.45
CA VAL A 63 -2.58 -7.04 8.97
C VAL A 63 -1.79 -7.91 7.99
N SER A 64 -2.01 -7.78 6.68
CA SER A 64 -1.18 -8.50 5.68
C SER A 64 0.29 -8.09 5.77
N PHE A 65 0.57 -6.80 5.97
CA PHE A 65 1.94 -6.33 6.21
C PHE A 65 2.51 -6.86 7.54
N LEU A 66 1.71 -6.89 8.61
CA LEU A 66 2.14 -7.42 9.90
C LEU A 66 2.57 -8.89 9.78
N PHE A 67 1.79 -9.71 9.05
CA PHE A 67 2.13 -11.10 8.78
C PHE A 67 3.45 -11.23 8.01
N VAL A 68 3.61 -10.46 6.93
CA VAL A 68 4.82 -10.48 6.09
C VAL A 68 6.07 -10.09 6.90
N VAL A 69 5.97 -9.02 7.69
CA VAL A 69 7.11 -8.50 8.46
C VAL A 69 7.47 -9.39 9.63
N MET A 70 6.51 -10.08 10.25
CA MET A 70 6.81 -11.03 11.32
C MET A 70 7.43 -12.33 10.80
N MET A 71 7.05 -12.78 9.60
CA MET A 71 7.63 -13.97 8.97
C MET A 71 9.07 -13.73 8.49
N PHE A 72 9.39 -12.50 8.08
CA PHE A 72 10.72 -12.16 7.60
C PHE A 72 11.64 -11.75 8.77
N ASN A 73 12.77 -12.43 8.91
CA ASN A 73 13.80 -12.05 9.89
C ASN A 73 14.63 -10.88 9.35
N ILE A 74 14.17 -9.65 9.58
CA ILE A 74 14.88 -8.43 9.16
C ILE A 74 16.04 -8.20 10.13
N GLN A 75 17.28 -8.36 9.65
CA GLN A 75 18.46 -7.97 10.41
C GLN A 75 18.51 -6.44 10.48
N ILE A 76 18.52 -5.91 11.70
CA ILE A 76 18.62 -4.48 11.96
C ILE A 76 20.06 -4.08 11.61
N ALA A 77 20.29 -3.68 10.37
CA ALA A 77 21.57 -3.10 9.98
C ALA A 77 21.79 -1.82 10.80
N GLU A 78 22.97 -1.67 11.39
CA GLU A 78 23.37 -0.42 12.03
C GLU A 78 23.22 0.71 11.00
N ILE A 79 22.64 1.81 11.48
CA ILE A 79 22.29 2.95 10.62
C ILE A 79 23.59 3.50 10.06
N HIS A 80 23.87 3.17 8.80
CA HIS A 80 25.03 3.70 8.10
C HIS A 80 24.97 5.23 8.11
N GLU A 81 26.11 5.89 8.30
CA GLU A 81 26.27 7.35 8.27
C GLU A 81 25.65 8.00 7.02
N GLU A 82 25.45 7.21 5.96
CA GLU A 82 24.76 7.60 4.72
C GLU A 82 23.32 8.09 4.96
N VAL A 83 22.54 7.50 5.87
CA VAL A 83 21.16 7.96 6.15
C VAL A 83 21.17 9.38 6.73
N LEU A 84 22.14 9.67 7.61
CA LEU A 84 22.31 11.01 8.19
C LEU A 84 22.69 12.05 7.13
N ARG A 85 23.39 11.63 6.08
CA ARG A 85 23.79 12.49 4.95
C ARG A 85 22.61 12.92 4.08
N TYR A 86 21.54 12.12 4.00
CA TYR A 86 20.33 12.45 3.22
C TYR A 86 19.22 13.13 4.03
N LEU A 87 19.30 13.15 5.37
CA LEU A 87 18.39 13.93 6.23
C LEU A 87 18.29 15.43 5.88
N PRO A 88 19.38 16.17 5.58
CA PRO A 88 19.25 17.58 5.23
C PRO A 88 18.47 17.80 3.93
N VAL A 89 18.56 16.88 2.97
CA VAL A 89 17.84 16.97 1.69
C VAL A 89 16.34 16.81 1.91
N SER A 90 15.92 15.78 2.66
CA SER A 90 14.49 15.60 3.00
C SER A 90 13.96 16.72 3.89
N GLY A 91 14.81 17.29 4.76
CA GLY A 91 14.50 18.48 5.54
C GLY A 91 14.20 19.71 4.69
N ILE A 92 15.04 20.00 3.69
CA ILE A 92 14.83 21.13 2.77
C ILE A 92 13.53 20.95 1.99
N ILE A 93 13.27 19.76 1.44
CA ILE A 93 12.05 19.46 0.69
C ILE A 93 10.81 19.60 1.59
N GLY A 94 10.86 19.07 2.81
CA GLY A 94 9.79 19.22 3.78
C GLY A 94 9.54 20.67 4.18
N LEU A 95 10.58 21.49 4.30
CA LEU A 95 10.48 22.91 4.61
C LEU A 95 9.84 23.68 3.45
N ILE A 96 10.21 23.38 2.21
CA ILE A 96 9.58 23.97 1.01
C ILE A 96 8.08 23.66 0.99
N LEU A 97 7.69 22.40 1.22
CA LEU A 97 6.27 22.02 1.28
C LEU A 97 5.53 22.70 2.44
N TRP A 98 6.19 22.84 3.60
CA TRP A 98 5.60 23.53 4.75
C TRP A 98 5.41 25.02 4.48
N TRP A 99 6.38 25.66 3.81
CA TRP A 99 6.29 27.04 3.36
C TRP A 99 5.17 27.23 2.32
N GLU A 100 5.01 26.30 1.38
CA GLU A 100 3.92 26.34 0.39
C GLU A 100 2.55 26.26 1.09
N MET A 101 2.38 25.36 2.06
CA MET A 101 1.16 25.28 2.86
C MET A 101 0.88 26.58 3.63
N PHE A 102 1.92 27.21 4.19
CA PHE A 102 1.80 28.49 4.88
C PHE A 102 1.36 29.63 3.94
N PHE A 103 1.93 29.70 2.73
CA PHE A 103 1.56 30.70 1.73
C PHE A 103 0.11 30.54 1.25
N ILE A 104 -0.38 29.30 1.11
CA ILE A 104 -1.79 29.02 0.78
C ILE A 104 -2.71 29.50 1.91
N LEU A 105 -2.29 29.36 3.17
CA LEU A 105 -3.06 29.75 4.35
C LEU A 105 -3.13 31.26 4.56
N ASP A 106 -2.05 31.98 4.26
CA ASP A 106 -1.94 33.44 4.39
C ASP A 106 -2.67 34.22 3.30
N ASN A 107 -3.10 33.54 2.23
CA ASN A 107 -3.84 34.19 1.16
C ASN A 107 -5.24 34.60 1.65
N GLU A 108 -5.65 35.85 1.37
CA GLU A 108 -6.93 36.42 1.84
C GLU A 108 -8.19 35.68 1.33
N THR A 109 -8.00 34.68 0.47
CA THR A 109 -9.04 33.77 0.01
C THR A 109 -9.64 32.89 1.12
N ILE A 110 -8.93 32.66 2.23
CA ILE A 110 -9.44 31.88 3.35
C ILE A 110 -10.11 32.83 4.36
N PRO A 111 -11.42 32.69 4.63
CA PRO A 111 -12.10 33.57 5.56
C PRO A 111 -11.48 33.43 6.96
N LEU A 112 -10.94 34.53 7.47
CA LEU A 112 -10.40 34.60 8.82
C LEU A 112 -11.48 34.18 9.84
N LEU A 113 -11.06 33.41 10.86
CA LEU A 113 -11.89 32.97 11.98
C LEU A 113 -12.85 34.03 12.58
N PRO A 114 -12.47 35.30 12.77
CA PRO A 114 -13.39 36.35 13.21
C PRO A 114 -14.54 36.62 12.24
N THR A 115 -14.29 36.60 10.93
CA THR A 115 -15.31 36.79 9.89
C THR A 115 -16.30 35.63 9.87
N TYR A 116 -15.81 34.39 10.00
CA TYR A 116 -16.66 33.19 10.03
C TYR A 116 -17.60 33.19 11.25
N ARG A 117 -17.11 33.55 12.44
CA ARG A 117 -17.95 33.60 13.66
C ARG A 117 -19.16 34.53 13.50
N ASN A 118 -18.98 35.69 12.89
CA ASN A 118 -20.07 36.66 12.71
C ASN A 118 -21.10 36.22 11.65
N THR A 119 -20.70 35.38 10.68
CA THR A 119 -21.60 34.87 9.63
C THR A 119 -22.27 33.54 9.98
N THR A 120 -21.90 32.89 11.08
CA THR A 120 -22.51 31.59 11.46
C THR A 120 -24.03 31.66 11.66
N SER A 121 -24.54 32.80 12.12
CA SER A 121 -25.98 33.06 12.28
C SER A 121 -26.69 33.43 10.96
N LEU A 122 -25.94 33.76 9.90
CA LEU A 122 -26.46 34.15 8.58
C LEU A 122 -26.64 32.95 7.63
N ARG A 123 -26.58 31.72 8.12
CA ARG A 123 -26.76 30.52 7.29
C ARG A 123 -28.23 30.36 6.89
N TYR A 124 -28.55 30.68 5.65
CA TYR A 124 -29.84 30.34 5.05
C TYR A 124 -29.89 28.85 4.73
N THR A 125 -30.77 28.10 5.41
CA THR A 125 -30.99 26.69 5.12
C THR A 125 -32.21 26.50 4.23
N VAL A 126 -32.01 25.97 3.03
CA VAL A 126 -33.11 25.57 2.15
C VAL A 126 -33.73 24.27 2.68
N HIS A 127 -34.92 24.36 3.26
CA HIS A 127 -35.62 23.21 3.84
C HIS A 127 -36.19 22.25 2.78
N ALA A 128 -36.47 22.74 1.56
CA ALA A 128 -37.00 21.92 0.47
C ALA A 128 -36.05 20.77 0.06
N GLY A 129 -34.73 21.01 0.11
CA GLY A 129 -33.72 19.99 -0.21
C GLY A 129 -33.50 18.93 0.88
N LYS A 130 -34.09 19.09 2.06
CA LYS A 130 -33.99 18.12 3.17
C LYS A 130 -35.20 17.18 3.30
N VAL A 131 -36.18 17.29 2.40
CA VAL A 131 -37.38 16.43 2.42
C VAL A 131 -37.03 14.98 2.04
N HIS A 132 -36.06 14.80 1.13
CA HIS A 132 -35.41 13.51 0.87
C HIS A 132 -33.96 13.55 1.32
N CYS A 133 -33.70 13.09 2.53
CA CYS A 133 -32.35 12.87 3.03
C CYS A 133 -31.82 11.53 2.51
N CYS A 134 -31.17 11.53 1.35
CA CYS A 134 -30.44 10.36 0.87
C CYS A 134 -29.19 10.14 1.71
N THR A 135 -28.84 8.88 1.96
CA THR A 135 -27.61 8.55 2.69
C THR A 135 -26.38 8.69 1.78
N ASN A 136 -25.21 8.90 2.38
CA ASN A 136 -23.93 8.93 1.64
C ASN A 136 -23.71 7.65 0.81
N LEU A 137 -24.13 6.50 1.33
CA LEU A 137 -24.02 5.21 0.64
C LEU A 137 -24.97 5.11 -0.56
N GLU A 138 -26.21 5.56 -0.39
CA GLU A 138 -27.23 5.54 -1.44
C GLU A 138 -26.84 6.44 -2.63
N THR A 139 -26.42 7.68 -2.33
CA THR A 139 -25.99 8.64 -3.36
C THR A 139 -24.76 8.14 -4.09
N LEU A 140 -23.76 7.62 -3.37
CA LEU A 140 -22.56 7.03 -3.96
C LEU A 140 -22.91 5.82 -4.83
N GLY A 141 -23.75 4.91 -4.35
CA GLY A 141 -24.19 3.74 -5.09
C GLY A 141 -24.89 4.09 -6.39
N ASN A 142 -25.85 5.04 -6.35
CA ASN A 142 -26.54 5.50 -7.55
C ASN A 142 -25.56 6.08 -8.58
N LEU A 143 -24.60 6.91 -8.13
CA LEU A 143 -23.61 7.51 -9.01
C LEU A 143 -22.68 6.45 -9.63
N LEU A 144 -22.18 5.52 -8.81
CA LEU A 144 -21.18 4.52 -9.20
C LEU A 144 -21.75 3.50 -10.19
N TYR A 145 -22.97 3.00 -9.95
CA TYR A 145 -23.58 1.97 -10.78
C TYR A 145 -24.29 2.53 -12.02
N THR A 146 -24.81 3.75 -11.99
CA THR A 146 -25.55 4.33 -13.12
C THR A 146 -24.63 5.10 -14.07
N ASN A 147 -23.85 6.06 -13.55
CA ASN A 147 -23.04 6.97 -14.39
C ASN A 147 -21.60 6.47 -14.57
N TYR A 148 -20.98 5.94 -13.50
CA TYR A 148 -19.55 5.58 -13.50
C TYR A 148 -19.31 4.06 -13.57
N SER A 149 -20.21 3.30 -14.20
CA SER A 149 -20.14 1.83 -14.24
C SER A 149 -18.84 1.30 -14.85
N VAL A 150 -18.30 1.96 -15.87
CA VAL A 150 -17.01 1.59 -16.49
C VAL A 150 -15.85 1.76 -15.49
N TRP A 151 -15.87 2.85 -14.71
CA TRP A 151 -14.86 3.10 -13.67
C TRP A 151 -14.99 2.16 -12.48
N PHE A 152 -16.15 1.54 -12.28
CA PHE A 152 -16.32 0.44 -11.33
C PHE A 152 -15.81 -0.90 -11.90
N LEU A 153 -15.97 -1.13 -13.21
CA LEU A 153 -15.51 -2.35 -13.87
C LEU A 153 -13.97 -2.46 -13.89
N VAL A 154 -13.26 -1.34 -14.08
CA VAL A 154 -11.79 -1.33 -14.13
C VAL A 154 -11.17 -1.86 -12.82
N PRO A 155 -11.53 -1.38 -11.62
CA PRO A 155 -11.10 -1.95 -10.34
C PRO A 155 -11.41 -3.44 -10.18
N SER A 156 -12.54 -3.93 -10.71
CA SER A 156 -12.85 -5.37 -10.65
C SER A 156 -11.85 -6.21 -11.43
N LEU A 157 -11.38 -5.71 -12.58
CA LEU A 157 -10.32 -6.35 -13.36
C LEU A 157 -8.96 -6.22 -12.66
N ILE A 158 -8.67 -5.08 -12.03
CA ILE A 158 -7.44 -4.90 -11.23
C ILE A 158 -7.40 -5.91 -10.08
N LEU A 159 -8.51 -6.15 -9.37
CA LEU A 159 -8.60 -7.15 -8.32
C LEU A 159 -8.41 -8.57 -8.85
N LEU A 160 -8.98 -8.88 -10.03
CA LEU A 160 -8.75 -10.16 -10.70
C LEU A 160 -7.26 -10.36 -11.02
N VAL A 161 -6.61 -9.36 -11.61
CA VAL A 161 -5.18 -9.38 -11.93
C VAL A 161 -4.34 -9.49 -10.66
N ALA A 162 -4.69 -8.79 -9.59
CA ALA A 162 -4.00 -8.87 -8.31
C ALA A 162 -4.07 -10.29 -7.71
N MET A 163 -5.23 -10.95 -7.78
CA MET A 163 -5.40 -12.32 -7.32
C MET A 163 -4.57 -13.31 -8.16
N ILE A 164 -4.66 -13.23 -9.49
CA ILE A 164 -3.86 -14.09 -10.39
C ILE A 164 -2.36 -13.86 -10.16
N GLY A 165 -1.93 -12.61 -10.03
CA GLY A 165 -0.54 -12.22 -9.78
C GLY A 165 -0.02 -12.78 -8.45
N ALA A 166 -0.79 -12.64 -7.37
CA ALA A 166 -0.43 -13.19 -6.07
C ALA A 166 -0.31 -14.73 -6.11
N ILE A 167 -1.25 -15.43 -6.77
CA ILE A 167 -1.22 -16.89 -6.90
C ILE A 167 0.00 -17.35 -7.72
N VAL A 168 0.23 -16.77 -8.91
CA VAL A 168 1.33 -17.18 -9.78
C VAL A 168 2.69 -16.93 -9.13
N LEU A 169 2.84 -15.84 -8.38
CA LEU A 169 4.09 -15.49 -7.69
C LEU A 169 4.37 -16.39 -6.47
N THR A 170 3.33 -16.79 -5.74
CA THR A 170 3.46 -17.61 -4.52
C THR A 170 3.40 -19.11 -4.79
N MET A 171 2.98 -19.53 -5.99
CA MET A 171 2.89 -20.94 -6.37
C MET A 171 4.27 -21.58 -6.48
N HIS A 172 4.79 -22.04 -5.34
CA HIS A 172 6.04 -22.77 -5.26
C HIS A 172 5.84 -24.20 -5.77
N ARG A 173 6.50 -24.54 -6.89
CA ARG A 173 6.48 -25.92 -7.40
C ARG A 173 7.41 -26.79 -6.56
N THR A 174 6.82 -27.54 -5.62
CA THR A 174 7.52 -28.38 -4.64
C THR A 174 8.11 -29.66 -5.23
N THR A 175 7.77 -30.04 -6.47
CA THR A 175 8.28 -31.28 -7.08
C THR A 175 9.31 -30.98 -8.17
N LYS A 176 10.60 -31.19 -7.85
CA LYS A 176 11.68 -31.38 -8.83
C LYS A 176 11.48 -32.72 -9.55
N VAL A 177 10.43 -32.85 -10.35
CA VAL A 177 10.34 -33.94 -11.31
C VAL A 177 11.30 -33.58 -12.44
N LYS A 178 12.32 -34.43 -12.67
CA LYS A 178 13.13 -34.34 -13.90
C LYS A 178 12.18 -34.52 -15.07
N ARG A 179 11.77 -33.41 -15.70
CA ARG A 179 11.01 -33.46 -16.94
C ARG A 179 12.00 -33.83 -18.03
N GLN A 180 11.82 -35.01 -18.62
CA GLN A 180 12.52 -35.36 -19.83
C GLN A 180 11.93 -34.52 -20.96
N ASP A 181 12.79 -33.75 -21.62
CA ASP A 181 12.45 -33.19 -22.91
C ASP A 181 12.58 -34.31 -23.95
N VAL A 182 11.42 -34.76 -24.45
CA VAL A 182 11.32 -35.87 -25.41
C VAL A 182 12.06 -35.53 -26.71
N PHE A 183 12.04 -34.26 -27.11
CA PHE A 183 12.74 -33.82 -28.32
C PHE A 183 14.25 -33.87 -28.13
N GLN A 184 14.74 -33.45 -26.97
CA GLN A 184 16.16 -33.49 -26.65
C GLN A 184 16.68 -34.92 -26.47
N ARG A 185 15.84 -35.86 -25.99
CA ARG A 185 16.19 -37.29 -25.90
C ARG A 185 16.21 -37.99 -27.26
N ASN A 186 15.28 -37.64 -28.16
CA ASN A 186 15.21 -38.23 -29.51
C ASN A 186 16.25 -37.65 -30.47
N ALA A 187 16.70 -36.41 -30.25
CA ALA A 187 17.77 -35.78 -31.03
C ALA A 187 19.19 -36.28 -30.67
N LEU A 188 19.32 -37.14 -29.64
CA LEU A 188 20.60 -37.77 -29.32
C LEU A 188 20.94 -38.80 -30.39
N ASP A 189 21.98 -38.50 -31.17
CA ASP A 189 22.55 -39.42 -32.15
C ASP A 189 23.18 -40.64 -31.46
N SER A 190 22.70 -41.84 -31.81
CA SER A 190 23.14 -43.11 -31.24
C SER A 190 24.63 -43.38 -31.46
N ARG A 191 25.23 -42.80 -32.50
CA ARG A 191 26.66 -42.97 -32.82
C ARG A 191 27.59 -42.31 -31.78
N ARG A 192 27.14 -41.28 -31.07
CA ARG A 192 27.96 -40.61 -30.03
C ARG A 192 27.99 -41.35 -28.70
N THR A 193 27.00 -42.20 -28.41
CA THR A 193 26.95 -42.95 -27.15
C THR A 193 27.86 -44.18 -27.18
N ILE A 194 28.23 -44.66 -28.37
CA ILE A 194 29.10 -45.82 -28.57
C ILE A 194 30.53 -45.32 -28.88
N MET A 195 31.18 -44.63 -27.95
CA MET A 195 32.64 -44.47 -27.98
C MET A 195 33.32 -45.41 -26.98
N ARG A 196 33.71 -46.57 -27.53
CA ARG A 196 35.05 -47.18 -27.43
C ARG A 196 35.59 -47.53 -26.04
N ARG A 197 35.13 -48.66 -25.49
CA ARG A 197 35.89 -49.46 -24.50
C ARG A 197 36.94 -50.33 -25.20
N THR A 198 37.85 -49.72 -25.96
CA THR A 198 38.88 -50.48 -26.72
C THR A 198 40.28 -49.86 -26.64
N THR A 199 40.48 -48.78 -25.91
CA THR A 199 41.81 -48.15 -25.74
C THR A 199 42.50 -48.49 -24.42
N ASP A 200 41.81 -49.07 -23.43
CA ASP A 200 42.41 -49.36 -22.12
C ASP A 200 43.20 -50.68 -22.04
N LEU A 201 43.16 -51.53 -23.07
CA LEU A 201 43.83 -52.84 -23.07
C LEU A 201 45.28 -52.82 -23.58
N TYR A 202 45.79 -51.68 -24.05
CA TYR A 202 47.18 -51.58 -24.53
C TYR A 202 48.11 -50.84 -23.55
N GLN A 203 47.56 -50.17 -22.54
CA GLN A 203 48.37 -49.42 -21.57
C GLN A 203 48.86 -50.27 -20.38
N THR A 204 48.35 -51.48 -20.20
CA THR A 204 48.70 -52.36 -19.06
C THR A 204 49.77 -53.42 -19.37
N THR A 205 50.49 -53.31 -20.49
CA THR A 205 51.56 -54.26 -20.86
C THR A 205 52.95 -53.63 -21.01
N ILE A 206 53.14 -52.35 -20.64
CA ILE A 206 54.46 -51.67 -20.71
C ILE A 206 54.86 -51.02 -19.38
N ASP A 207 54.21 -51.37 -18.26
CA ASP A 207 54.71 -51.06 -16.91
C ASP A 207 54.86 -52.35 -16.09
#